data_AF-A0A820HSL8-F1
#
_entry.id   AF-A0A820HSL8-F1
#
_cell.length_a   1.000
_cell.length_b   1.000
_cell.length_c   1.000
_cell.angle_alpha   90.00
_cell.angle_beta   90.00
_cell.angle_gamma   90.00
#
_symmetry.space_group_name_H-M   'P 1'
#
loop_
_entity.id
_entity.type
_entity.pdbx_description
1 polymer ?
#
loop_
_entity_poly.entity_id
_entity_poly.type
_entity_poly.pdbx_seq_one_letter_code
_entity_poly.pdbx_strand_id
1 'polypeptide(L)'
;YFSHGLFVRNHHVLQRNYFLSRQFFVYDLLSIIPTDFLYFIPSFRLVSIIRSNRFIRVNRLSQFQELTESRTRFPNAFRIGVLSCLTLTLIHWNCCAYFLICEHLGFGSDEWVLPASAHNETVAMLYTYCFYWSTLLLSTIGDVPLPVTRSEYLFVLFDYMIVR
;
A
#
# COMPACT_ATOMS: atom_id res chain seq x y z
N TYR A 1 -6.65 24.55 11.20
CA TYR A 1 -6.46 25.24 9.90
C TYR A 1 -5.76 26.56 10.19
N PHE A 2 -4.92 27.05 9.26
CA PHE A 2 -4.29 28.36 9.41
C PHE A 2 -5.24 29.44 8.89
N SER A 3 -5.40 30.51 9.66
CA SER A 3 -6.07 31.73 9.21
C SER A 3 -5.15 32.88 9.54
N HIS A 4 -4.77 33.68 8.53
CA HIS A 4 -3.88 34.83 8.69
C HIS A 4 -2.55 34.51 9.40
N GLY A 5 -1.92 33.37 9.07
CA GLY A 5 -0.63 32.95 9.64
C GLY A 5 -0.69 32.43 11.08
N LEU A 6 -1.85 32.46 11.74
CA LEU A 6 -2.03 31.94 13.09
C LEU A 6 -2.79 30.62 13.07
N PHE A 7 -2.38 29.69 13.94
CA PHE A 7 -3.07 28.42 14.12
C PHE A 7 -4.34 28.64 14.93
N VAL A 8 -5.51 28.51 14.29
CA VAL A 8 -6.80 28.66 14.97
C VAL A 8 -7.04 27.44 15.86
N ARG A 9 -7.18 27.64 17.18
CA ARG A 9 -7.45 26.59 18.19
C ARG A 9 -8.92 26.49 18.62
N ASN A 10 -9.79 27.35 18.10
CA ASN A 10 -11.17 27.43 18.55
C ASN A 10 -12.00 26.25 18.01
N HIS A 11 -12.45 25.37 18.90
CA HIS A 11 -13.08 24.08 18.56
C HIS A 11 -14.33 24.23 17.68
N HIS A 12 -15.20 25.19 17.98
CA HIS A 12 -16.43 25.40 17.22
C HIS A 12 -16.17 25.81 15.77
N VAL A 13 -15.15 26.64 15.54
CA VAL A 13 -14.80 27.12 14.20
C VAL A 13 -14.10 26.03 13.39
N LEU A 14 -13.26 25.21 14.04
CA LEU A 14 -12.65 24.01 13.47
C LEU A 14 -13.68 22.98 13.00
N GLN A 15 -14.67 22.67 13.85
CA GLN A 15 -15.74 21.72 13.49
C GLN A 15 -16.56 22.24 12.31
N ARG A 16 -16.99 23.50 12.35
CA ARG A 16 -17.77 24.10 11.25
C ARG A 16 -17.01 24.03 9.93
N ASN A 17 -15.73 24.38 9.94
CA ASN A 17 -14.90 24.38 8.74
C ASN A 17 -14.60 22.95 8.22
N TYR A 18 -14.48 21.99 9.12
CA TYR A 18 -14.33 20.57 8.76
C TYR A 18 -15.59 20.02 8.07
N PHE A 19 -16.78 20.30 8.59
CA PHE A 19 -18.05 19.87 7.97
C PHE A 19 -18.38 20.64 6.68
N LEU A 20 -17.97 21.90 6.57
CA LEU A 20 -18.11 22.69 5.33
C LEU A 20 -17.19 22.17 4.22
N SER A 21 -16.01 21.65 4.56
CA SER A 21 -15.09 21.08 3.59
C SER A 21 -15.47 19.65 3.23
N ARG A 22 -16.44 19.55 2.31
CA ARG A 22 -17.08 18.29 1.87
C ARG A 22 -16.09 17.21 1.41
N GLN A 23 -14.94 17.60 0.85
CA GLN A 23 -13.92 16.65 0.39
C GLN A 23 -13.25 15.89 1.55
N PHE A 24 -12.73 16.59 2.57
CA PHE A 24 -12.07 15.94 3.71
C PHE A 24 -13.04 15.08 4.51
N PHE A 25 -14.26 15.57 4.72
CA PHE A 25 -15.29 14.82 5.44
C PHE A 25 -15.65 13.51 4.73
N VAL A 26 -15.78 13.52 3.40
CA VAL A 26 -16.12 12.31 2.62
C VAL A 26 -14.97 11.30 2.65
N TYR A 27 -13.72 11.72 2.50
CA TYR A 27 -12.56 10.80 2.58
C TYR A 27 -12.37 10.20 3.97
N ASP A 28 -12.55 11.00 5.03
CA ASP A 28 -12.47 10.50 6.40
C ASP A 28 -13.64 9.58 6.74
N LEU A 29 -14.85 9.89 6.27
CA LEU A 29 -16.03 9.05 6.45
C LEU A 29 -15.88 7.72 5.74
N LEU A 30 -15.47 7.73 4.45
CA LEU A 30 -15.19 6.51 3.67
C LEU A 30 -14.14 5.64 4.37
N SER A 31 -13.08 6.23 4.93
CA SER A 31 -12.06 5.48 5.67
C SER A 31 -12.55 4.86 6.99
N ILE A 32 -13.61 5.40 7.60
CA ILE A 32 -14.19 4.91 8.86
C ILE A 32 -15.27 3.85 8.60
N ILE A 33 -15.78 3.74 7.36
CA ILE A 33 -16.77 2.72 7.02
C ILE A 33 -16.20 1.34 7.37
N PRO A 34 -16.87 0.58 8.28
CA PRO A 34 -16.46 -0.75 8.66
C PRO A 34 -16.71 -1.69 7.49
N THR A 35 -15.75 -1.74 6.56
CA THR A 35 -15.75 -2.71 5.46
C THR A 35 -15.65 -4.15 5.97
N ASP A 36 -15.36 -4.34 7.27
CA ASP A 36 -15.39 -5.64 7.94
C ASP A 36 -16.78 -6.32 7.93
N PHE A 37 -17.90 -5.60 7.71
CA PHE A 37 -19.22 -6.24 7.57
C PHE A 37 -19.36 -7.09 6.30
N LEU A 38 -18.54 -6.86 5.26
CA LEU A 38 -18.55 -7.69 4.05
C LEU A 38 -17.98 -9.10 4.27
N TYR A 39 -17.25 -9.36 5.38
CA TYR A 39 -16.75 -10.70 5.71
C TYR A 39 -17.85 -11.72 6.01
N PHE A 40 -19.09 -11.27 6.27
CA PHE A 40 -20.24 -12.16 6.47
C PHE A 40 -20.72 -12.86 5.18
N ILE A 41 -20.29 -12.38 4.01
CA ILE A 41 -20.65 -12.98 2.73
C ILE A 41 -19.59 -14.02 2.36
N PRO A 42 -19.93 -15.32 2.25
CA PRO A 42 -18.97 -16.41 2.06
C PRO A 42 -18.15 -16.29 0.77
N SER A 43 -18.64 -15.58 -0.24
CA SER A 43 -17.95 -15.30 -1.51
C SER A 43 -16.75 -14.35 -1.38
N PHE A 44 -16.64 -13.58 -0.29
CA PHE A 44 -15.60 -12.56 -0.09
C PHE A 44 -14.55 -12.95 0.97
N ARG A 45 -14.56 -14.21 1.44
CA ARG A 45 -13.72 -14.67 2.55
C ARG A 45 -12.21 -14.55 2.31
N LEU A 46 -11.79 -14.53 1.05
CA LEU A 46 -10.39 -14.41 0.61
C LEU A 46 -9.99 -12.97 0.26
N VAL A 47 -10.92 -12.02 0.22
CA VAL A 47 -10.63 -10.68 -0.28
C VAL A 47 -10.08 -9.80 0.85
N SER A 48 -8.81 -10.01 1.17
CA SER A 48 -8.03 -9.12 2.05
C SER A 48 -8.01 -7.66 1.56
N ILE A 49 -8.31 -7.45 0.26
CA ILE A 49 -8.46 -6.15 -0.41
C ILE A 49 -9.63 -5.31 0.16
N ILE A 50 -10.61 -5.92 0.83
CA ILE A 50 -11.73 -5.20 1.47
C ILE A 50 -11.25 -4.27 2.60
N ARG A 51 -10.06 -4.54 3.18
CA ARG A 51 -9.44 -3.70 4.20
C ARG A 51 -8.57 -2.57 3.65
N SER A 52 -8.32 -2.54 2.33
CA SER A 52 -7.56 -1.48 1.65
C SER A 52 -8.22 -0.10 1.73
N ASN A 53 -9.48 -0.02 2.19
CA ASN A 53 -10.21 1.22 2.47
C ASN A 53 -9.46 2.15 3.46
N ARG A 54 -8.50 1.63 4.23
CA ARG A 54 -7.65 2.41 5.13
C ARG A 54 -6.57 3.25 4.42
N PHE A 55 -6.23 2.95 3.16
CA PHE A 55 -5.26 3.73 2.38
C PHE A 55 -5.77 5.10 1.96
N ILE A 56 -7.07 5.37 2.10
CA ILE A 56 -7.68 6.69 1.84
C ILE A 56 -7.11 7.78 2.77
N ARG A 57 -6.46 7.40 3.88
CA ARG A 57 -5.82 8.34 4.82
C ARG A 57 -4.47 8.91 4.38
N VAL A 58 -4.01 8.68 3.14
CA VAL A 58 -2.74 9.25 2.63
C VAL A 58 -2.69 10.78 2.76
N ASN A 59 -3.82 11.47 2.62
CA ASN A 59 -3.92 12.94 2.82
C ASN A 59 -3.57 13.40 4.24
N ARG A 60 -3.83 12.56 5.26
CA ARG A 60 -3.47 12.87 6.66
C ARG A 60 -1.97 12.61 6.90
N LEU A 61 -1.41 11.61 6.22
CA LEU A 61 0.01 11.30 6.30
C LEU A 61 0.86 12.41 5.66
N SER A 62 0.46 12.94 4.49
CA SER A 62 1.15 14.07 3.86
C SER A 62 1.13 15.32 4.73
N GLN A 63 -0.03 15.64 5.34
CA GLN A 63 -0.13 16.74 6.29
C GLN A 63 0.79 16.56 7.51
N PHE A 64 0.89 15.33 8.03
CA PHE A 64 1.83 15.03 9.13
C PHE A 64 3.28 15.17 8.69
N GLN A 65 3.63 14.75 7.47
CA GLN A 65 4.97 14.91 6.90
C GLN A 65 5.35 16.39 6.78
N GLU A 66 4.49 17.24 6.22
CA GLU A 66 4.72 18.70 6.10
C GLU A 66 4.94 19.37 7.47
N LEU A 67 4.12 18.99 8.46
CA LEU A 67 4.25 19.51 9.83
C LEU A 67 5.51 19.02 10.53
N THR A 68 5.96 17.79 10.25
CA THR A 68 7.17 17.21 10.84
C THR A 68 8.43 17.74 10.18
N GLU A 69 8.38 17.98 8.87
CA GLU A 69 9.46 18.55 8.10
C GLU A 69 9.76 19.99 8.54
N SER A 70 8.72 20.81 8.70
CA SER A 70 8.85 22.22 9.16
C SER A 70 9.38 22.37 10.60
N ARG A 71 9.32 21.31 11.43
CA ARG A 71 9.80 21.30 12.82
C ARG A 71 11.14 20.60 13.00
N THR A 72 11.63 19.92 11.97
CA THR A 72 12.84 19.10 12.03
C THR A 72 14.08 19.93 11.75
N ARG A 73 15.13 19.74 12.56
CA ARG A 73 16.43 20.41 12.39
C ARG A 73 17.21 19.94 11.16
N PHE A 74 16.88 18.76 10.61
CA PHE A 74 17.52 18.12 9.45
C PHE A 74 16.49 17.68 8.38
N PRO A 75 15.93 18.62 7.60
CA PRO A 75 14.83 18.32 6.67
C PRO A 75 15.20 17.27 5.61
N ASN A 76 16.45 17.28 5.12
CA ASN A 76 16.91 16.33 4.10
C ASN A 76 16.95 14.88 4.62
N ALA A 77 17.39 14.67 5.87
CA ALA A 77 17.42 13.34 6.48
C ALA A 77 15.99 12.78 6.69
N PHE A 78 15.06 13.64 7.12
CA PHE A 78 13.66 13.26 7.26
C PHE A 78 13.01 12.90 5.92
N ARG A 79 13.28 13.69 4.86
CA ARG A 79 12.82 13.38 3.49
C ARG A 79 13.27 12.00 3.02
N ILE A 80 14.54 11.65 3.24
CA ILE A 80 15.07 10.32 2.90
C ILE A 80 14.37 9.24 3.72
N GLY A 81 14.19 9.43 5.03
CA GLY A 81 13.50 8.46 5.87
C GLY A 81 12.04 8.21 5.46
N VAL A 82 11.32 9.27 5.11
CA VAL A 82 9.96 9.19 4.57
C VAL A 82 9.95 8.43 3.24
N LEU A 83 10.84 8.78 2.32
CA LEU A 83 10.97 8.10 1.04
C LEU A 83 11.24 6.60 1.22
N SER A 84 12.19 6.24 2.08
CA SER A 84 12.50 4.83 2.38
C SER A 84 11.30 4.07 2.95
N CYS A 85 10.55 4.67 3.87
CA CYS A 85 9.35 4.05 4.44
C CYS A 85 8.25 3.85 3.39
N LEU A 86 8.05 4.83 2.50
CA LEU A 86 7.12 4.71 1.38
C LEU A 86 7.53 3.59 0.41
N THR A 87 8.81 3.52 0.05
CA THR A 87 9.35 2.46 -0.81
C THR A 87 9.16 1.07 -0.19
N LEU A 88 9.47 0.89 1.09
CA LEU A 88 9.27 -0.40 1.79
C LEU A 88 7.79 -0.81 1.81
N THR A 89 6.88 0.16 1.96
CA THR A 89 5.44 -0.09 1.93
C THR A 89 4.98 -0.54 0.55
N LEU A 90 5.50 0.07 -0.52
CA LEU A 90 5.23 -0.34 -1.90
C LEU A 90 5.72 -1.77 -2.18
N ILE A 91 6.95 -2.10 -1.77
CA ILE A 91 7.50 -3.46 -1.91
C ILE A 91 6.64 -4.48 -1.14
N HIS A 92 6.19 -4.14 0.07
CA HIS A 92 5.30 -5.02 0.85
C HIS A 92 3.97 -5.29 0.13
N TRP A 93 3.34 -4.26 -0.45
CA TRP A 93 2.09 -4.47 -1.19
C TRP A 93 2.29 -5.28 -2.45
N ASN A 94 3.37 -5.04 -3.18
CA ASN A 94 3.71 -5.82 -4.35
C ASN A 94 3.93 -7.30 -3.99
N CYS A 95 4.67 -7.56 -2.92
CA CYS A 95 4.87 -8.90 -2.36
C CYS A 95 3.56 -9.60 -2.01
N CYS A 96 2.63 -8.91 -1.33
CA CYS A 96 1.33 -9.46 -1.01
C CYS A 96 0.48 -9.71 -2.26
N ALA A 97 0.53 -8.82 -3.26
CA ALA A 97 -0.17 -9.00 -4.53
C ALA A 97 0.37 -10.19 -5.31
N TYR A 98 1.70 -10.31 -5.43
CA TYR A 98 2.37 -11.43 -6.07
C TYR A 98 1.97 -12.76 -5.41
N PHE A 99 2.03 -12.85 -4.08
CA PHE A 99 1.60 -14.04 -3.34
C PHE A 99 0.14 -14.42 -3.63
N LEU A 100 -0.78 -13.45 -3.63
CA LEU A 100 -2.20 -13.70 -3.94
C LEU A 100 -2.40 -14.20 -5.39
N ILE A 101 -1.64 -13.66 -6.34
CA ILE A 101 -1.69 -14.13 -7.74
C ILE A 101 -1.18 -15.57 -7.83
N CYS A 102 -0.08 -15.89 -7.17
CA CYS A 102 0.44 -17.26 -7.11
C CYS A 102 -0.53 -18.24 -6.45
N GLU A 103 -1.21 -17.84 -5.36
CA GLU A 103 -2.24 -18.66 -4.72
C GLU A 103 -3.45 -18.90 -5.65
N HIS A 104 -3.84 -17.89 -6.43
CA HIS A 104 -4.94 -17.99 -7.38
C HIS A 104 -4.63 -18.84 -8.63
N LEU A 105 -3.39 -18.78 -9.14
CA LEU A 105 -2.95 -19.60 -10.28
C LEU A 105 -2.61 -21.04 -9.86
N GLY A 106 -2.21 -21.23 -8.60
CA GLY A 106 -1.80 -22.51 -8.03
C GLY A 106 -0.28 -22.67 -8.05
N PHE A 107 0.29 -23.14 -6.94
CA PHE A 107 1.74 -23.30 -6.81
C PHE A 107 2.30 -24.33 -7.79
N GLY A 108 3.40 -23.97 -8.45
CA GLY A 108 4.10 -24.81 -9.43
C GLY A 108 3.39 -24.96 -10.78
N SER A 109 2.44 -24.07 -11.12
CA SER A 109 1.82 -24.08 -12.45
C SER A 109 2.81 -23.74 -13.56
N ASP A 110 3.69 -22.77 -13.30
CA ASP A 110 4.62 -22.18 -14.26
C ASP A 110 5.93 -21.77 -13.57
N GLU A 111 6.98 -21.49 -14.35
CA GLU A 111 8.31 -21.07 -13.84
C GLU A 111 8.29 -19.71 -13.13
N TRP A 112 7.30 -18.86 -13.44
CA TRP A 112 7.11 -17.55 -12.80
C TRP A 112 6.48 -17.64 -11.40
N VAL A 113 5.70 -18.68 -11.15
CA VAL A 113 4.95 -18.87 -9.90
C VAL A 113 5.85 -19.56 -8.86
N LEU A 114 5.53 -19.37 -7.57
CA LEU A 114 6.15 -20.12 -6.46
C LEU A 114 6.19 -21.63 -6.77
N PRO A 115 7.33 -22.31 -6.55
CA PRO A 115 7.49 -23.73 -6.87
C PRO A 115 6.54 -24.60 -6.04
N ALA A 116 6.17 -25.78 -6.54
CA ALA A 116 5.27 -26.68 -5.83
C ALA A 116 5.78 -27.10 -4.43
N SER A 117 7.11 -27.12 -4.22
CA SER A 117 7.73 -27.38 -2.92
C SER A 117 7.42 -26.31 -1.87
N ALA A 118 7.04 -25.10 -2.30
CA ALA A 118 6.71 -23.98 -1.44
C ALA A 118 5.48 -24.25 -0.56
N HIS A 119 4.63 -25.22 -0.92
CA HIS A 119 3.44 -25.56 -0.13
C HIS A 119 3.80 -26.05 1.31
N ASN A 120 4.95 -26.71 1.48
CA ASN A 120 5.38 -27.26 2.76
C ASN A 120 6.28 -26.30 3.56
N GLU A 121 6.59 -25.13 3.01
CA GLU A 121 7.49 -24.15 3.62
C GLU A 121 6.78 -23.27 4.65
N THR A 122 7.55 -22.64 5.53
CA THR A 122 6.99 -21.71 6.51
C THR A 122 6.52 -20.41 5.85
N VAL A 123 5.49 -19.78 6.43
CA VAL A 123 4.97 -18.48 5.96
C VAL A 123 6.07 -17.41 5.90
N ALA A 124 7.04 -17.45 6.81
CA ALA A 124 8.17 -16.52 6.82
C ALA A 124 9.09 -16.70 5.61
N MET A 125 9.36 -17.94 5.19
CA MET A 125 10.18 -18.24 4.01
C MET A 125 9.46 -17.82 2.73
N LEU A 126 8.18 -18.15 2.61
CA LEU A 126 7.32 -17.71 1.50
C LEU A 126 7.29 -16.19 1.37
N TYR A 127 7.07 -15.50 2.49
CA TYR A 127 7.06 -14.04 2.53
C TYR A 127 8.41 -13.46 2.14
N THR A 128 9.52 -14.01 2.66
CA THR A 128 10.87 -13.52 2.35
C THR A 128 11.21 -13.71 0.87
N TYR A 129 10.82 -14.83 0.27
CA TYR A 129 10.99 -15.07 -1.16
C TYR A 129 10.18 -14.08 -2.01
N CYS A 130 8.89 -13.91 -1.70
CA CYS A 130 8.03 -12.95 -2.42
C CYS A 130 8.55 -11.51 -2.26
N PHE A 131 9.04 -11.16 -1.08
CA PHE A 131 9.61 -9.84 -0.80
C PHE A 131 10.91 -9.61 -1.58
N TYR A 132 11.77 -10.63 -1.66
CA TYR A 132 12.98 -10.59 -2.49
C TYR A 132 12.63 -10.41 -3.97
N TRP A 133 11.71 -11.21 -4.50
CA TRP A 133 11.23 -11.13 -5.88
C TRP A 133 10.66 -9.73 -6.20
N SER A 134 9.82 -9.21 -5.31
CA SER A 134 9.23 -7.88 -5.44
C SER A 134 10.29 -6.78 -5.41
N THR A 135 11.29 -6.92 -4.53
CA THR A 135 12.39 -5.95 -4.44
C THR A 135 13.17 -5.90 -5.75
N LEU A 136 13.53 -7.06 -6.34
CA LEU A 136 14.25 -7.13 -7.62
C LEU A 136 13.45 -6.50 -8.78
N LEU A 137 12.14 -6.76 -8.81
CA LEU A 137 11.25 -6.22 -9.82
C LEU A 137 11.15 -4.69 -9.69
N LEU A 138 10.83 -4.18 -8.49
CA LEU A 138 10.68 -2.75 -8.25
C LEU A 138 12.01 -1.97 -8.32
N SER A 139 13.15 -2.62 -8.05
CA SER A 139 14.46 -1.98 -8.22
C SER A 139 14.98 -2.05 -9.66
N THR A 140 14.18 -2.56 -10.61
CA THR A 140 14.53 -2.74 -12.03
C THR A 140 15.77 -3.61 -12.28
N ILE A 141 16.19 -4.42 -11.31
CA ILE A 141 17.31 -5.36 -11.48
C ILE A 141 16.89 -6.47 -12.45
N GLY A 142 15.62 -6.90 -12.37
CA GLY A 142 14.98 -7.69 -13.42
C GLY A 142 15.47 -9.13 -13.58
N ASP A 143 16.26 -9.65 -12.64
CA ASP A 143 16.72 -11.05 -12.63
C ASP A 143 15.64 -11.96 -12.01
N VAL A 144 14.46 -11.93 -12.63
CA VAL A 144 13.27 -12.68 -12.22
C VAL A 144 12.78 -13.54 -13.38
N PRO A 145 12.15 -14.71 -13.12
CA PRO A 145 11.62 -15.56 -14.18
C PRO A 145 10.65 -14.78 -15.07
N LEU A 146 10.64 -15.11 -16.36
CA LEU A 146 9.78 -14.42 -17.33
C LEU A 146 8.32 -14.83 -17.12
N PRO A 147 7.38 -13.87 -17.18
CA PRO A 147 5.95 -14.19 -17.12
C PRO A 147 5.53 -15.03 -18.33
N VAL A 148 4.60 -15.96 -18.12
CA VAL A 148 4.09 -16.90 -19.12
C VAL A 148 2.64 -16.57 -19.49
N THR A 149 1.80 -16.23 -18.50
CA THR A 149 0.38 -15.93 -18.74
C THR A 149 0.10 -14.43 -18.93
N ARG A 150 -0.98 -14.11 -19.66
CA ARG A 150 -1.38 -12.71 -19.93
C ARG A 150 -1.59 -11.89 -18.65
N SER A 151 -2.11 -12.50 -17.60
CA SER A 151 -2.29 -11.86 -16.28
C SER A 151 -0.97 -11.48 -15.63
N GLU A 152 0.04 -12.36 -15.72
CA GLU A 152 1.38 -12.09 -15.18
C GLU A 152 2.07 -10.97 -15.94
N TYR A 153 1.97 -10.96 -17.28
CA TYR A 153 2.49 -9.87 -18.11
C TYR A 153 1.88 -8.53 -17.72
N LEU A 154 0.55 -8.46 -17.54
CA LEU A 154 -0.13 -7.22 -17.13
C LEU A 154 0.32 -6.75 -15.76
N PHE A 155 0.53 -7.67 -14.81
CA PHE A 155 1.02 -7.36 -13.47
C PHE A 155 2.43 -6.78 -13.51
N VAL A 156 3.36 -7.46 -14.19
CA VAL A 156 4.75 -7.00 -14.34
C VAL A 156 4.82 -5.65 -15.07
N LEU A 157 4.04 -5.45 -16.13
CA LEU A 157 3.95 -4.18 -16.85
C LEU A 157 3.45 -3.03 -15.96
N PHE A 158 2.44 -3.31 -15.12
CA PHE A 158 1.92 -2.32 -14.19
C PHE A 158 2.97 -1.91 -13.15
N ASP A 159 3.73 -2.87 -12.62
CA ASP A 159 4.81 -2.59 -11.67
C ASP A 159 5.94 -1.78 -12.32
N TYR A 160 6.35 -2.11 -13.55
CA TYR A 160 7.32 -1.31 -14.29
C TYR A 160 6.85 0.14 -14.52
N MET A 161 5.54 0.36 -14.72
CA MET A 161 4.98 1.70 -14.89
C MET A 161 5.00 2.50 -13.58
N ILE A 162 4.85 1.85 -12.41
CA ILE A 162 4.90 2.55 -11.12
C ILE A 162 6.30 3.10 -10.84
N VAL A 163 7.33 2.37 -11.24
CA VAL A 163 8.72 2.72 -10.92
C VAL A 163 9.32 3.76 -11.88
N ARG A 164 8.76 3.92 -13.08
CA ARG A 164 9.27 4.81 -14.13
C ARG A 164 8.44 6.08 -14.28
#